data_AF-A0A7G6X181-F1
#
_entry.id   AF-A0A7G6X181-F1
#
_cell.length_a   1.000
_cell.length_b   1.000
_cell.length_c   1.000
_cell.angle_alpha   90.00
_cell.angle_beta   90.00
_cell.angle_gamma   90.00
#
_symmetry.space_group_name_H-M   'P 1'
#
loop_
_entity.id
_entity.type
_entity.pdbx_description
1 polymer ?
#
loop_
_entity_poly.entity_id
_entity_poly.type
_entity_poly.pdbx_seq_one_letter_code
_entity_poly.pdbx_strand_id
1 'polypeptide(L)'
;MTHDFVGPPSRLVATIPRAASSGLLLGLCWGVAARVWMRLISSSPEFSWSGTGFIVGATAIGGLAFGVLYGVRQAGRSRWWRLLGLVWLVVLAGPGIVFLPALLLGGLLYRRPAWARLLGALGIVAAELSLVLVNGEDPVERWRMYGGFLLLSLALAAGSAEFYRPKPKGRQNPKALPSLASA
;
A
#
# COMPACT_ATOMS: atom_id res chain seq x y z
N MET A 1 -38.87 24.24 19.40
CA MET A 1 -37.52 24.63 18.96
C MET A 1 -36.50 23.81 19.73
N THR A 2 -36.17 22.63 19.23
CA THR A 2 -35.14 21.75 19.80
C THR A 2 -33.89 21.89 18.93
N HIS A 3 -32.85 22.47 19.49
CA HIS A 3 -31.53 22.53 18.88
C HIS A 3 -30.93 21.13 18.87
N ASP A 4 -30.99 20.45 17.73
CA ASP A 4 -30.19 19.26 17.50
C ASP A 4 -28.71 19.66 17.53
N PHE A 5 -28.04 19.34 18.64
CA PHE A 5 -26.60 19.42 18.78
C PHE A 5 -25.96 18.43 17.79
N VAL A 6 -25.62 18.93 16.60
CA VAL A 6 -24.70 18.28 15.68
C VAL A 6 -23.33 18.28 16.35
N GLY A 7 -23.05 17.25 17.14
CA GLY A 7 -21.74 17.02 17.73
C GLY A 7 -20.66 17.00 16.64
N PRO A 8 -19.50 17.64 16.85
CA PRO A 8 -18.50 17.77 15.81
C PRO A 8 -17.96 16.39 15.36
N PRO A 9 -17.44 16.27 14.12
CA PRO A 9 -16.93 15.03 13.52
C PRO A 9 -15.59 14.56 14.13
N SER A 10 -15.50 14.50 15.46
CA SER A 10 -14.27 14.24 16.22
C SER A 10 -13.69 12.83 16.00
N ARG A 11 -14.52 11.84 15.65
CA ARG A 11 -14.04 10.46 15.38
C ARG A 11 -13.23 10.34 14.09
N LEU A 12 -13.46 11.19 13.10
CA LEU A 12 -12.75 11.12 11.82
C LEU A 12 -11.32 11.69 11.91
N VAL A 13 -11.11 12.73 12.72
CA VAL A 13 -9.80 13.38 12.88
C VAL A 13 -8.83 12.49 13.66
N ALA A 14 -9.31 11.75 14.67
CA ALA A 14 -8.48 10.80 15.44
C ALA A 14 -8.03 9.57 14.63
N THR A 15 -8.63 9.32 13.46
CA THR A 15 -8.35 8.12 12.66
C THR A 15 -7.13 8.31 11.74
N ILE A 16 -6.84 9.54 11.29
CA ILE A 16 -5.73 9.80 10.36
C ILE A 16 -4.36 9.62 11.05
N PRO A 17 -4.09 10.18 12.25
CA PRO A 17 -2.80 9.99 12.92
C PRO A 17 -2.53 8.51 13.22
N ARG A 18 -3.56 7.77 13.68
CA ARG A 18 -3.44 6.32 13.92
C ARG A 18 -3.12 5.56 12.65
N ALA A 19 -3.83 5.83 11.56
CA ALA A 19 -3.56 5.22 10.27
C ALA A 19 -2.16 5.55 9.73
N ALA A 20 -1.73 6.81 9.88
CA ALA A 20 -0.41 7.27 9.51
C ALA A 20 0.69 6.55 10.32
N SER A 21 0.53 6.44 11.64
CA SER A 21 1.46 5.70 12.51
C SER A 21 1.52 4.22 12.14
N SER A 22 0.37 3.57 11.89
CA SER A 22 0.34 2.17 11.43
C SER A 22 1.05 2.02 10.07
N GLY A 23 0.79 2.94 9.13
CA GLY A 23 1.47 2.95 7.84
C GLY A 23 2.99 3.10 7.96
N LEU A 24 3.44 4.02 8.81
CA LEU A 24 4.87 4.23 9.10
C LEU A 24 5.53 2.97 9.67
N LEU A 25 4.88 2.31 10.64
CA LEU A 25 5.38 1.07 11.22
C LEU A 25 5.44 -0.07 10.18
N LEU A 26 4.41 -0.21 9.36
CA LEU A 26 4.39 -1.20 8.27
C LEU A 26 5.49 -0.92 7.23
N GLY A 27 5.72 0.35 6.91
CA GLY A 27 6.82 0.77 6.03
C GLY A 27 8.19 0.41 6.60
N LEU A 28 8.42 0.71 7.89
CA LEU A 28 9.64 0.30 8.60
C LEU A 28 9.84 -1.22 8.58
N CYS A 29 8.79 -1.99 8.92
CA CYS A 29 8.84 -3.45 8.90
C CYS A 29 9.17 -3.98 7.51
N TRP A 30 8.56 -3.41 6.45
CA TRP A 30 8.82 -3.81 5.07
C TRP A 30 10.27 -3.49 4.66
N GLY A 31 10.78 -2.31 4.98
CA GLY A 31 12.17 -1.92 4.69
C GLY A 31 13.20 -2.79 5.40
N VAL A 32 12.97 -3.11 6.68
CA VAL A 32 13.83 -4.04 7.44
C VAL A 32 13.76 -5.44 6.83
N ALA A 33 12.56 -5.93 6.49
CA ALA A 33 12.40 -7.23 5.84
C ALA A 33 13.12 -7.29 4.48
N ALA A 34 13.01 -6.23 3.67
CA ALA A 34 13.73 -6.11 2.41
C ALA A 34 15.24 -6.15 2.63
N ARG A 35 15.74 -5.47 3.67
CA ARG A 35 17.17 -5.47 4.00
C ARG A 35 17.67 -6.85 4.44
N VAL A 36 16.91 -7.52 5.30
CA VAL A 36 17.21 -8.89 5.75
C VAL A 36 17.20 -9.84 4.56
N TRP A 37 16.20 -9.74 3.68
CA TRP A 37 16.12 -10.53 2.46
C TRP A 37 17.36 -10.33 1.57
N MET A 38 17.77 -9.08 1.31
CA MET A 38 18.99 -8.79 0.53
C MET A 38 20.25 -9.42 1.16
N ARG A 39 20.33 -9.46 2.50
CA ARG A 39 21.45 -10.11 3.22
C ARG A 39 21.42 -11.63 3.09
N LEU A 40 20.23 -12.23 3.06
CA LEU A 40 20.06 -13.68 2.94
C LEU A 40 20.38 -14.22 1.54
N ILE A 41 20.24 -13.39 0.51
CA ILE A 41 20.47 -13.79 -0.89
C ILE A 41 21.85 -13.38 -1.42
N SER A 42 22.66 -12.69 -0.63
CA SER A 42 23.98 -12.18 -1.04
C SER A 42 25.09 -13.05 -0.45
N SER A 43 26.02 -13.51 -1.29
CA SER A 43 27.19 -14.30 -0.90
C SER A 43 28.27 -13.46 -0.21
N SER A 44 28.44 -12.20 -0.63
CA SER A 44 29.40 -11.23 -0.08
C SER A 44 28.73 -9.86 0.11
N PRO A 45 28.00 -9.63 1.23
CA PRO A 45 27.14 -8.47 1.31
C PRO A 45 27.91 -7.25 1.82
N GLU A 46 28.33 -6.39 0.89
CA GLU A 46 28.94 -5.09 1.14
C GLU A 46 27.86 -4.01 1.35
N PHE A 47 27.29 -4.03 2.55
CA PHE A 47 26.14 -3.22 2.89
C PHE A 47 26.54 -2.05 3.78
N SER A 48 26.35 -0.82 3.29
CA SER A 48 26.56 0.39 4.09
C SER A 48 25.40 0.63 5.06
N TRP A 49 25.72 1.23 6.21
CA TRP A 49 24.72 1.72 7.16
C TRP A 49 23.89 2.87 6.57
N SER A 50 24.52 3.74 5.77
CA SER A 50 23.82 4.83 5.07
C SER A 50 22.78 4.29 4.08
N GLY A 51 23.13 3.28 3.28
CA GLY A 51 22.19 2.63 2.36
C GLY A 51 21.05 1.92 3.10
N THR A 52 21.34 1.30 4.25
CA THR A 52 20.33 0.68 5.11
C THR A 52 19.36 1.72 5.66
N GLY A 53 19.88 2.81 6.22
CA GLY A 53 19.08 3.92 6.72
C GLY A 53 18.21 4.56 5.63
N PHE A 54 18.76 4.68 4.42
CA PHE A 54 18.00 5.17 3.27
C PHE A 54 16.83 4.26 2.91
N ILE A 55 17.04 2.94 2.76
CA ILE A 55 15.96 1.98 2.43
C ILE A 55 14.87 2.00 3.50
N VAL A 56 15.26 1.88 4.78
CA VAL A 56 14.32 1.85 5.91
C VAL A 56 13.57 3.17 6.03
N GLY A 57 14.26 4.31 5.88
CA GLY A 57 13.64 5.63 5.91
C GLY A 57 12.68 5.87 4.74
N ALA A 58 13.10 5.55 3.51
CA ALA A 58 12.27 5.72 2.31
C ALA A 58 11.01 4.87 2.37
N THR A 59 11.13 3.61 2.80
CA THR A 59 9.98 2.70 2.94
C THR A 59 9.07 3.09 4.11
N ALA A 60 9.60 3.65 5.20
CA ALA A 60 8.80 4.25 6.26
C ALA A 60 7.98 5.45 5.75
N ILE A 61 8.58 6.33 4.94
CA ILE A 61 7.88 7.46 4.31
C ILE A 61 6.81 6.95 3.33
N GLY A 62 7.11 5.93 2.53
CA GLY A 62 6.14 5.28 1.64
C GLY A 62 4.97 4.66 2.41
N GLY A 63 5.27 3.95 3.51
CA GLY A 63 4.26 3.39 4.40
C GLY A 63 3.39 4.46 5.06
N LEU A 64 4.00 5.55 5.53
CA LEU A 64 3.31 6.72 6.06
C LEU A 64 2.35 7.30 5.01
N ALA A 65 2.78 7.45 3.76
CA ALA A 65 1.94 7.93 2.67
C ALA A 65 0.71 7.02 2.43
N PHE A 66 0.87 5.70 2.49
CA PHE A 66 -0.26 4.76 2.45
C PHE A 66 -1.18 4.87 3.67
N GLY A 67 -0.63 5.02 4.87
CA GLY A 67 -1.41 5.23 6.09
C GLY A 67 -2.26 6.51 6.04
N VAL A 68 -1.65 7.62 5.61
CA VAL A 68 -2.36 8.89 5.39
C VAL A 68 -3.43 8.74 4.32
N LEU A 69 -3.11 8.11 3.19
CA LEU A 69 -4.07 7.84 2.12
C LEU A 69 -5.27 7.04 2.65
N TYR A 70 -5.03 5.98 3.42
CA TYR A 70 -6.10 5.20 4.06
C TYR A 70 -6.98 6.07 4.96
N GLY A 71 -6.37 6.84 5.88
CA GLY A 71 -7.12 7.71 6.79
C GLY A 71 -7.95 8.80 6.07
N VAL A 72 -7.34 9.49 5.11
CA VAL A 72 -7.99 10.54 4.31
C VAL A 72 -9.16 9.98 3.48
N ARG A 73 -9.03 8.74 3.00
CA ARG A 73 -10.10 8.07 2.26
C ARG A 73 -11.27 7.67 3.15
N GLN A 74 -11.01 7.21 4.38
CA GLN A 74 -12.08 6.95 5.35
C GLN A 74 -12.84 8.23 5.70
N ALA A 75 -12.18 9.40 5.62
CA ALA A 75 -12.82 10.71 5.76
C ALA A 75 -13.55 11.21 4.47
N GLY A 76 -13.63 10.41 3.40
CA GLY A 76 -14.41 10.72 2.20
C GLY A 76 -13.84 11.83 1.29
N ARG A 77 -12.56 12.18 1.44
CA ARG A 77 -11.88 13.28 0.74
C ARG A 77 -11.61 12.97 -0.75
N SER A 78 -11.09 13.99 -1.47
CA SER A 78 -10.90 14.01 -2.93
C SER A 78 -9.93 12.93 -3.46
N ARG A 79 -10.03 12.62 -4.76
CA ARG A 79 -9.20 11.61 -5.44
C ARG A 79 -7.74 12.06 -5.64
N TRP A 80 -7.46 13.36 -5.58
CA TRP A 80 -6.11 13.92 -5.72
C TRP A 80 -5.11 13.38 -4.69
N TRP A 81 -5.58 12.94 -3.52
CA TRP A 81 -4.74 12.32 -2.50
C TRP A 81 -4.09 11.01 -2.96
N ARG A 82 -4.58 10.37 -4.03
CA ARG A 82 -3.92 9.21 -4.64
C ARG A 82 -2.52 9.53 -5.15
N LEU A 83 -2.22 10.80 -5.44
CA LEU A 83 -0.87 11.23 -5.83
C LEU A 83 0.15 10.99 -4.71
N LEU A 84 -0.25 10.87 -3.44
CA LEU A 84 0.65 10.42 -2.38
C LEU A 84 1.25 9.03 -2.66
N GLY A 85 0.56 8.21 -3.45
CA GLY A 85 1.09 6.96 -3.95
C GLY A 85 2.33 7.08 -4.80
N LEU A 86 2.52 8.21 -5.48
CA LEU A 86 3.67 8.45 -6.34
C LEU A 86 4.96 8.54 -5.53
N VAL A 87 4.89 8.79 -4.22
CA VAL A 87 6.04 8.67 -3.31
C VAL A 87 6.69 7.29 -3.45
N TRP A 88 5.91 6.23 -3.63
CA TRP A 88 6.46 4.89 -3.83
C TRP A 88 7.22 4.72 -5.14
N LEU A 89 6.94 5.52 -6.18
CA LEU A 89 7.75 5.49 -7.39
C LEU A 89 9.18 5.99 -7.12
N VAL A 90 9.32 6.98 -6.24
CA VAL A 90 10.62 7.48 -5.80
C VAL A 90 11.31 6.45 -4.88
N VAL A 91 10.57 5.82 -3.97
CA VAL A 91 11.11 4.77 -3.07
C VAL A 91 11.63 3.57 -3.85
N LEU A 92 10.96 3.20 -4.94
CA LEU A 92 11.35 2.06 -5.78
C LEU A 92 12.36 2.43 -6.89
N ALA A 93 12.79 3.69 -6.99
CA ALA A 93 13.78 4.08 -7.98
C ALA A 93 15.10 3.31 -7.75
N GLY A 94 15.68 2.76 -8.81
CA GLY A 94 16.88 1.91 -8.74
C GLY A 94 16.55 0.42 -8.61
N PRO A 95 17.15 -0.33 -7.66
CA PRO A 95 16.95 -1.78 -7.55
C PRO A 95 15.50 -2.19 -7.22
N GLY A 96 14.71 -1.29 -6.62
CA GLY A 96 13.31 -1.55 -6.29
C GLY A 96 12.38 -1.60 -7.50
N ILE A 97 12.84 -1.23 -8.70
CA ILE A 97 12.00 -1.11 -9.89
C ILE A 97 11.35 -2.44 -10.30
N VAL A 98 11.97 -3.57 -9.95
CA VAL A 98 11.39 -4.91 -10.17
C VAL A 98 10.08 -5.12 -9.41
N PHE A 99 9.82 -4.37 -8.33
CA PHE A 99 8.55 -4.39 -7.60
C PHE A 99 7.47 -3.52 -8.23
N LEU A 100 7.79 -2.73 -9.27
CA LEU A 100 6.85 -1.80 -9.87
C LEU A 100 5.56 -2.48 -10.40
N PRO A 101 5.62 -3.65 -11.07
CA PRO A 101 4.41 -4.37 -11.49
C PRO A 101 3.54 -4.80 -10.29
N ALA A 102 4.16 -5.21 -9.18
CA ALA A 102 3.46 -5.58 -7.94
C ALA A 102 2.84 -4.36 -7.26
N LEU A 103 3.52 -3.21 -7.24
CA LEU A 103 2.99 -1.95 -6.71
C LEU A 103 1.80 -1.46 -7.55
N LEU A 104 1.95 -1.43 -8.87
CA LEU A 104 0.94 -0.86 -9.75
C LEU A 104 -0.26 -1.80 -9.86
N LEU A 105 -0.07 -3.08 -10.16
CA LEU A 105 -1.17 -3.98 -10.47
C LEU A 105 -1.57 -4.85 -9.27
N GLY A 106 -0.63 -5.23 -8.40
CA GLY A 106 -0.85 -6.19 -7.32
C GLY A 106 -2.01 -5.83 -6.38
N GLY A 107 -2.26 -4.54 -6.13
CA GLY A 107 -3.40 -4.08 -5.33
C GLY A 107 -4.78 -4.48 -5.88
N LEU A 108 -4.87 -4.79 -7.17
CA LEU A 108 -6.08 -5.31 -7.81
C LEU A 108 -6.43 -6.72 -7.33
N LEU A 109 -5.46 -7.48 -6.79
CA LEU A 109 -5.66 -8.82 -6.24
C LEU A 109 -6.69 -8.84 -5.09
N TYR A 110 -6.82 -7.72 -4.38
CA TYR A 110 -7.72 -7.55 -3.24
C TYR A 110 -9.09 -6.98 -3.64
N ARG A 111 -9.39 -6.92 -4.94
CA ARG A 111 -10.68 -6.48 -5.47
C ARG A 111 -11.63 -7.67 -5.63
N ARG A 112 -12.93 -7.42 -5.52
CA ARG A 112 -13.99 -8.43 -5.66
C ARG A 112 -14.09 -9.06 -7.06
N PRO A 113 -14.05 -8.31 -8.18
CA PRO A 113 -14.28 -8.91 -9.50
C PRO A 113 -13.09 -9.77 -9.94
N ALA A 114 -13.38 -10.93 -10.51
CA ALA A 114 -12.39 -11.94 -10.91
C ALA A 114 -11.34 -11.39 -11.89
N TRP A 115 -11.75 -10.55 -12.86
CA TRP A 115 -10.82 -9.93 -13.81
C TRP A 115 -9.78 -9.04 -13.12
N ALA A 116 -10.17 -8.31 -12.06
CA ALA A 116 -9.23 -7.46 -11.32
C ALA A 116 -8.27 -8.33 -10.51
N ARG A 117 -8.76 -9.42 -9.92
CA ARG A 117 -7.90 -10.39 -9.23
C ARG A 117 -6.88 -11.01 -10.17
N LEU A 118 -7.30 -11.35 -11.39
CA LEU A 118 -6.42 -11.86 -12.43
C LEU A 118 -5.35 -10.84 -12.81
N LEU A 119 -5.71 -9.57 -13.06
CA LEU A 119 -4.73 -8.52 -13.33
C LEU A 119 -3.77 -8.29 -12.15
N GLY A 120 -4.26 -8.38 -10.92
CA GLY A 120 -3.41 -8.30 -9.73
C GLY A 120 -2.43 -9.46 -9.63
N ALA A 121 -2.89 -10.69 -9.88
CA ALA A 121 -2.03 -11.88 -9.92
C ALA A 121 -0.99 -11.77 -11.04
N LEU A 122 -1.40 -11.33 -12.24
CA LEU A 122 -0.49 -11.06 -13.36
C LEU A 122 0.55 -10.00 -13.00
N GLY A 123 0.20 -8.99 -12.21
CA GLY A 123 1.14 -8.00 -11.69
C GLY A 123 2.24 -8.61 -10.80
N ILE A 124 1.86 -9.53 -9.90
CA ILE A 124 2.82 -10.25 -9.05
C ILE A 124 3.70 -11.16 -9.90
N VAL A 125 3.12 -11.94 -10.82
CA VAL A 125 3.87 -12.82 -11.74
C VAL A 125 4.83 -12.01 -12.61
N ALA A 126 4.41 -10.85 -13.11
CA ALA A 126 5.26 -9.96 -13.89
C ALA A 126 6.43 -9.42 -13.06
N ALA A 127 6.23 -9.13 -11.77
CA ALA A 127 7.33 -8.73 -10.88
C ALA A 127 8.35 -9.87 -10.69
N GLU A 128 7.89 -11.09 -10.43
CA GLU A 128 8.75 -12.28 -10.33
C GLU A 128 9.53 -12.52 -11.63
N LEU A 129 8.84 -12.48 -12.77
CA LEU A 129 9.47 -12.64 -14.07
C LEU A 129 10.52 -11.54 -14.33
N SER A 130 10.24 -10.30 -13.93
CA SER A 130 11.22 -9.21 -14.02
C SER A 130 12.46 -9.52 -13.20
N LEU A 131 12.31 -10.07 -11.99
CA LEU A 131 13.44 -10.49 -11.17
C LEU A 131 14.24 -11.61 -11.83
N VAL A 132 13.58 -12.61 -12.41
CA VAL A 132 14.23 -13.72 -13.14
C VAL A 132 15.05 -13.18 -14.31
N LEU A 133 14.48 -12.27 -15.10
CA LEU A 133 15.15 -11.70 -16.28
C LEU A 133 16.37 -10.85 -15.91
N VAL A 134 16.36 -10.19 -14.75
CA VAL A 134 17.48 -9.35 -14.28
C VAL A 134 18.60 -10.18 -13.65
N ASN A 135 18.28 -11.30 -12.99
CA ASN A 135 19.26 -12.10 -12.24
C ASN A 135 19.77 -13.30 -13.04
N GLY A 136 20.23 -13.10 -14.28
CA GLY A 136 20.61 -14.15 -15.24
C GLY A 136 21.70 -15.17 -14.83
N GLU A 137 22.13 -15.22 -13.56
CA GLU A 137 23.07 -16.20 -13.00
C GLU A 137 22.39 -17.09 -11.94
N ASP A 138 22.92 -18.30 -11.73
CA ASP A 138 22.36 -19.25 -10.76
C ASP A 138 22.37 -18.67 -9.34
N PRO A 139 21.20 -18.36 -8.75
CA PRO A 139 21.16 -17.77 -7.43
C PRO A 139 21.60 -18.81 -6.39
N VAL A 140 22.30 -18.34 -5.35
CA VAL A 140 22.81 -19.16 -4.24
C VAL A 140 21.74 -20.09 -3.67
N GLU A 141 20.47 -19.63 -3.61
CA GLU A 141 19.32 -20.48 -3.27
C GLU A 141 18.01 -19.91 -3.86
N ARG A 142 17.49 -20.54 -4.93
CA ARG A 142 16.29 -20.06 -5.68
C ARG A 142 15.08 -19.77 -4.77
N TRP A 143 14.80 -20.64 -3.81
CA TRP A 143 13.61 -20.49 -2.96
C TRP A 143 13.70 -19.27 -2.01
N ARG A 144 14.91 -18.92 -1.51
CA ARG A 144 15.09 -17.73 -0.66
C ARG A 144 14.93 -16.46 -1.47
N MET A 145 15.45 -16.46 -2.69
CA MET A 145 15.37 -15.35 -3.62
C MET A 145 13.92 -15.08 -4.01
N TYR A 146 13.28 -16.02 -4.71
CA TYR A 146 11.93 -15.83 -5.23
C TYR A 146 10.89 -15.86 -4.10
N GLY A 147 11.06 -16.69 -3.07
CA GLY A 147 10.13 -16.73 -1.94
C GLY A 147 10.11 -15.43 -1.14
N GLY A 148 11.28 -14.85 -0.85
CA GLY A 148 11.37 -13.57 -0.17
C GLY A 148 10.84 -12.41 -1.03
N PHE A 149 11.15 -12.42 -2.34
CA PHE A 149 10.62 -11.43 -3.27
C PHE A 149 9.09 -11.50 -3.39
N LEU A 150 8.52 -12.70 -3.45
CA LEU A 150 7.08 -12.93 -3.47
C LEU A 150 6.41 -12.37 -2.22
N LEU A 151 6.96 -12.65 -1.04
CA LEU A 151 6.44 -12.14 0.23
C LEU A 151 6.46 -10.61 0.27
N LEU A 152 7.57 -9.98 -0.14
CA LEU A 152 7.69 -8.53 -0.21
C LEU A 152 6.72 -7.93 -1.24
N SER A 153 6.55 -8.58 -2.38
CA SER A 153 5.61 -8.18 -3.45
C SER A 153 4.16 -8.27 -3.00
N LEU A 154 3.77 -9.33 -2.30
CA LEU A 154 2.43 -9.51 -1.74
C LEU A 154 2.13 -8.48 -0.65
N ALA A 155 3.09 -8.19 0.22
CA ALA A 155 2.97 -7.15 1.24
C ALA A 155 2.81 -5.75 0.62
N LEU A 156 3.61 -5.45 -0.41
CA LEU A 156 3.51 -4.20 -1.14
C LEU A 156 2.16 -4.08 -1.89
N ALA A 157 1.72 -5.17 -2.50
CA ALA A 157 0.43 -5.26 -3.16
C ALA A 157 -0.73 -5.01 -2.18
N ALA A 158 -0.65 -5.54 -0.96
CA ALA A 158 -1.64 -5.28 0.08
C ALA A 158 -1.74 -3.79 0.42
N GLY A 159 -0.61 -3.09 0.53
CA GLY A 159 -0.57 -1.63 0.71
C GLY A 159 -1.14 -0.88 -0.50
N SER A 160 -0.77 -1.27 -1.71
CA SER A 160 -1.22 -0.63 -2.95
C SER A 160 -2.73 -0.80 -3.22
N ALA A 161 -3.40 -1.76 -2.57
CA ALA A 161 -4.83 -1.96 -2.69
C ALA A 161 -5.64 -0.70 -2.32
N GLU A 162 -5.06 0.21 -1.52
CA GLU A 162 -5.65 1.49 -1.17
C GLU A 162 -5.88 2.43 -2.38
N PHE A 163 -5.12 2.26 -3.47
CA PHE A 163 -5.37 2.98 -4.73
C PHE A 163 -6.72 2.61 -5.33
N TYR A 164 -7.05 1.32 -5.25
CA TYR A 164 -8.16 0.71 -5.97
C TYR A 164 -9.45 0.58 -5.16
N ARG A 165 -9.41 0.84 -3.86
CA ARG A 165 -10.63 0.84 -3.05
C ARG A 165 -11.65 1.84 -3.63
N PRO A 166 -12.95 1.52 -3.64
CA PRO A 166 -14.00 2.45 -4.02
C PRO A 166 -14.21 3.49 -2.91
N LYS A 167 -14.82 4.63 -3.25
CA LYS A 167 -15.25 5.61 -2.24
C LYS A 167 -16.30 4.93 -1.35
N PRO A 168 -16.23 5.03 -0.01
CA PRO A 168 -17.35 4.62 0.83
C PRO A 168 -18.60 5.33 0.32
N LYS A 169 -19.65 4.59 -0.07
CA LYS A 169 -20.96 5.21 -0.34
C LYS A 169 -21.34 5.89 0.97
N GLY A 170 -21.24 7.22 1.00
CA GLY A 170 -21.68 8.00 2.15
C GLY A 170 -23.07 7.53 2.50
N ARG A 171 -23.30 7.31 3.80
CA ARG A 171 -24.60 6.98 4.40
C ARG A 171 -25.65 7.73 3.58
N GLN A 172 -26.39 7.02 2.73
CA GLN A 172 -27.48 7.64 2.00
C GLN A 172 -28.36 8.23 3.10
N ASN A 173 -28.52 9.55 3.11
CA ASN A 173 -29.58 10.16 3.90
C ASN A 173 -30.82 9.32 3.56
N PRO A 174 -31.44 8.63 4.53
CA PRO A 174 -32.74 8.05 4.26
C PRO A 174 -33.55 9.22 3.74
N LYS A 175 -33.96 9.13 2.46
CA LYS A 175 -34.84 10.12 1.86
C LYS A 175 -35.89 10.40 2.92
N ALA A 176 -35.99 11.67 3.31
CA ALA A 176 -37.02 12.16 4.20
C ALA A 176 -38.31 11.41 3.82
N LEU A 177 -38.82 10.60 4.75
CA LEU A 177 -40.14 10.02 4.59
C LEU A 177 -41.04 11.19 4.20
N PRO A 178 -41.79 11.11 3.08
CA PRO A 178 -42.73 12.16 2.75
C PRO A 178 -43.58 12.36 4.00
N SER A 179 -43.55 13.59 4.53
CA SER A 179 -44.42 13.97 5.63
C SER A 179 -45.82 13.56 5.19
N LEU A 180 -46.40 12.59 5.89
CA LEU A 180 -47.81 12.31 5.78
C LEU A 180 -48.51 13.58 6.24
N ALA A 181 -48.77 14.45 5.26
CA ALA A 181 -49.69 15.54 5.37
C ALA A 181 -51.02 14.93 5.79
N SER A 182 -51.46 15.31 6.98
CA SER A 182 -52.82 15.73 7.26
C SER A 182 -53.88 15.18 6.30
N ALA A 183 -54.54 14.11 6.73
CA ALA A 183 -55.93 13.81 6.43
C ALA A 183 -56.60 13.40 7.74
#